data_AF-A0A7S2JC33-F1
#
_entry.id   AF-A0A7S2JC33-F1
#
_cell.length_a   1.000
_cell.length_b   1.000
_cell.length_c   1.000
_cell.angle_alpha   90.00
_cell.angle_beta   90.00
_cell.angle_gamma   90.00
#
_symmetry.space_group_name_H-M   'P 1'
#
loop_
_entity.id
_entity.type
_entity.pdbx_description
1 polymer ?
#
loop_
_entity_poly.entity_id
_entity_poly.type
_entity_poly.pdbx_seq_one_letter_code
_entity_poly.pdbx_strand_id
1 'polypeptide(L)'
;IDETSLAALQTIPLETALHVLTRLSDSRGGIRNPSGFIISSIKDYRLQQSGGGGHGGMPSGMDRTSMARQLDSAIERLNLDRTAIEALRALPDEDALAILKRVDGNVRSPSAWVTNAARKALQQQGAGPCAGSVASSAYHRGAERDQW
;
A
#
# COMPACT_ATOMS: atom_id res chain seq x y z
N ILE A 1 20.24 17.02 21.86
CA ILE A 1 18.84 17.48 21.98
C ILE A 1 18.89 18.97 22.28
N ASP A 2 17.98 19.75 21.71
CA ASP A 2 17.96 21.21 21.78
C ASP A 2 17.05 21.72 22.92
N GLU A 3 17.33 22.92 23.45
CA GLU A 3 16.54 23.56 24.51
C GLU A 3 15.07 23.75 24.11
N THR A 4 14.83 24.12 22.84
CA THR A 4 13.49 24.29 22.28
C THR A 4 12.67 23.00 22.36
N SER A 5 13.35 21.85 22.20
CA SER A 5 12.71 20.53 22.21
C SER A 5 12.31 20.11 23.63
N LEU A 6 13.13 20.49 24.62
CA LEU A 6 12.86 20.23 26.03
C LEU A 6 11.71 21.10 26.54
N ALA A 7 11.69 22.38 26.18
CA ALA A 7 10.58 23.27 26.48
C ALA A 7 9.26 22.71 25.91
N ALA A 8 9.27 22.22 24.68
CA ALA A 8 8.08 21.62 24.05
C ALA A 8 7.57 20.37 24.81
N LEU A 9 8.48 19.50 25.30
CA LEU A 9 8.11 18.31 26.08
C LEU A 9 7.40 18.66 27.41
N GLN A 10 7.76 19.79 28.02
CA GLN A 10 7.12 20.26 29.26
C GLN A 10 5.69 20.78 29.03
N THR A 11 5.32 21.09 27.77
CA THR A 11 3.98 21.60 27.43
C THR A 11 2.95 20.51 27.13
N ILE A 12 3.32 19.23 27.23
CA ILE A 12 2.44 18.09 26.99
C ILE A 12 2.36 17.18 28.22
N PRO A 13 1.32 16.32 28.32
CA PRO A 13 1.24 15.35 29.40
C PRO A 13 2.45 14.42 29.46
N LEU A 14 2.85 14.01 30.67
CA LEU A 14 4.01 13.16 30.91
C LEU A 14 3.94 11.84 30.13
N GLU A 15 2.76 11.22 30.07
CA GLU A 15 2.55 9.96 29.35
C GLU A 15 2.90 10.09 27.86
N THR A 16 2.48 11.20 27.24
CA THR A 16 2.81 11.53 25.86
C THR A 16 4.31 11.77 25.68
N ALA A 17 4.93 12.50 26.60
CA ALA A 17 6.37 12.77 26.54
C ALA A 17 7.18 11.46 26.59
N LEU A 18 6.80 10.53 27.46
CA LEU A 18 7.42 9.20 27.55
C LEU A 18 7.25 8.44 26.23
N HIS A 19 6.06 8.45 25.64
CA HIS A 19 5.82 7.76 24.37
C HIS A 19 6.70 8.31 23.23
N VAL A 20 6.86 9.63 23.13
CA VAL A 20 7.76 10.27 22.15
C VAL A 20 9.20 9.84 22.38
N LEU A 21 9.66 9.79 23.64
CA LEU A 21 11.00 9.35 23.99
C LEU A 21 11.24 7.87 23.68
N THR A 22 10.25 7.00 23.91
CA THR A 22 10.32 5.58 23.55
C THR A 22 10.51 5.40 22.05
N ARG A 23 9.73 6.12 21.22
CA ARG A 23 9.90 6.08 19.75
C ARG A 23 11.27 6.58 19.30
N LEU A 24 11.76 7.64 19.93
CA LEU A 24 13.10 8.16 19.65
C LEU A 24 14.19 7.12 19.98
N SER A 25 14.01 6.39 21.08
CA SER A 25 14.95 5.35 21.51
C SER A 25 14.93 4.10 20.63
N ASP A 26 13.77 3.75 20.07
CA ASP A 26 13.62 2.65 19.12
C ASP A 26 14.33 2.97 17.79
N SER A 27 14.26 4.23 17.35
CA SER A 27 14.85 4.71 16.10
C SER A 27 16.33 5.11 16.19
N ARG A 28 17.09 4.49 17.11
CA ARG A 28 18.46 4.87 17.56
C ARG A 28 19.54 5.02 16.49
N GLY A 29 19.29 4.65 15.23
CA GLY A 29 20.24 4.80 14.11
C GLY A 29 19.70 5.49 12.86
N GLY A 30 18.41 5.83 12.79
CA GLY A 30 17.78 6.37 11.58
C GLY A 30 17.48 7.87 11.63
N ILE A 31 17.51 8.49 12.81
CA ILE A 31 17.06 9.87 12.98
C ILE A 31 18.24 10.82 12.87
N ARG A 32 18.28 11.53 11.75
CA ARG A 32 19.30 12.55 11.44
C ARG A 32 19.24 13.76 12.39
N ASN A 33 18.07 14.08 12.94
CA ASN A 33 17.87 15.18 13.88
C ASN A 33 16.86 14.82 15.00
N PRO A 34 17.33 14.43 16.20
CA PRO A 34 16.45 14.00 17.29
C PRO A 34 15.57 15.14 17.84
N SER A 35 16.09 16.37 17.87
CA SER A 35 15.35 17.55 18.31
C SER A 35 14.13 17.82 17.42
N GLY A 36 14.34 17.77 16.10
CA GLY A 36 13.25 17.95 15.11
C GLY A 36 12.21 16.83 15.19
N PHE A 37 12.64 15.60 15.47
CA PHE A 37 11.73 14.47 15.64
C PHE A 37 10.78 14.66 16.83
N ILE A 38 11.30 15.13 17.97
CA ILE A 38 10.50 15.39 19.17
C ILE A 38 9.44 16.47 18.89
N ILE A 39 9.84 17.60 18.30
CA ILE A 39 8.93 18.72 18.00
C ILE A 39 7.84 18.27 17.01
N SER A 40 8.22 17.52 15.97
CA SER A 40 7.26 16.98 15.00
C SER A 40 6.25 16.03 15.65
N SER A 41 6.71 15.13 16.53
CA SER A 41 5.86 14.17 17.24
C SER A 41 4.88 14.85 18.19
N ILE A 42 5.32 15.92 18.87
CA ILE A 42 4.46 16.73 19.75
C ILE A 42 3.40 17.47 18.93
N LYS A 43 3.78 18.01 17.77
CA LYS A 43 2.86 18.71 16.85
C LYS A 43 1.79 17.76 16.33
N ASP A 44 2.18 16.54 15.94
CA ASP A 44 1.26 15.48 15.51
C ASP A 44 0.27 15.10 16.61
N TYR A 45 0.74 14.95 17.85
CA TYR A 45 -0.13 14.68 19.01
C TYR A 45 -1.18 15.77 19.24
N ARG A 46 -0.80 17.05 19.15
CA ARG A 46 -1.75 18.17 19.29
C ARG A 46 -2.77 18.20 18.16
N LEU A 47 -2.37 17.85 16.95
CA LEU A 47 -3.29 17.73 15.80
C LEU A 47 -4.30 16.58 16.01
N GLN A 48 -3.85 15.46 16.57
CA GLN A 48 -4.73 14.33 16.90
C GLN A 48 -5.74 14.67 18.01
N GLN A 49 -5.35 15.42 19.05
CA GLN A 49 -6.26 15.82 20.13
C GLN A 49 -7.31 16.87 19.72
N SER A 50 -7.02 17.71 18.71
CA SER A 50 -7.90 18.82 18.33
C SER A 50 -9.01 18.46 17.33
N GLY A 51 -9.23 17.18 17.02
CA GLY A 51 -10.44 16.74 16.32
C GLY A 51 -10.47 17.00 14.81
N GLY A 52 -9.37 16.78 14.09
CA GLY A 52 -9.33 16.89 12.63
C GLY A 52 -8.48 15.81 11.99
N GLY A 53 -9.11 14.95 11.17
CA GLY A 53 -8.43 13.93 10.37
C GLY A 53 -7.34 14.53 9.48
N GLY A 54 -6.16 13.91 9.49
CA GLY A 54 -5.01 14.41 8.74
C GLY A 54 -3.92 13.36 8.60
N HIS A 55 -4.07 12.51 7.59
CA HIS A 55 -3.02 11.86 6.81
C HIS A 55 -1.57 12.30 7.13
N GLY A 56 -0.83 11.52 7.92
CA GLY A 56 0.53 11.91 8.27
C GLY A 56 1.38 10.92 9.06
N GLY A 57 1.09 9.62 9.03
CA GLY A 57 1.93 8.63 9.70
C GLY A 57 1.62 7.24 9.18
N MET A 58 2.57 6.64 8.49
CA MET A 58 2.48 5.26 8.02
C MET A 58 2.03 4.32 9.15
N PRO A 59 0.90 3.59 9.02
CA PRO A 59 0.64 2.47 9.91
C PRO A 59 1.53 1.31 9.49
N SER A 60 2.68 1.16 10.15
CA SER A 60 3.29 -0.16 10.25
C SER A 60 2.33 -1.02 11.07
N GLY A 61 1.53 -1.83 10.36
CA GLY A 61 0.45 -2.61 10.95
C GLY A 61 -0.93 -2.00 10.67
N MET A 62 -1.35 -2.02 9.41
CA MET A 62 -2.77 -1.92 9.12
C MET A 62 -3.42 -3.16 9.75
N ASP A 63 -4.13 -2.96 10.85
CA ASP A 63 -4.86 -4.02 11.55
C ASP A 63 -5.67 -4.81 10.50
N ARG A 64 -5.45 -6.13 10.36
CA ARG A 64 -6.13 -6.97 9.35
C ARG A 64 -7.65 -6.75 9.38
N THR A 65 -8.20 -6.47 10.56
CA THR A 65 -9.61 -6.13 10.79
C THR A 65 -10.06 -4.90 9.99
N SER A 66 -9.19 -3.90 9.85
CA SER A 66 -9.45 -2.68 9.09
C SER A 66 -9.45 -2.93 7.57
N MET A 67 -8.56 -3.81 7.08
CA MET A 67 -8.53 -4.18 5.66
C MET A 67 -9.78 -4.99 5.27
N ALA A 68 -10.17 -5.96 6.09
CA ALA A 68 -11.38 -6.76 5.84
C ALA A 68 -12.64 -5.87 5.74
N ARG A 69 -12.77 -4.87 6.62
CA ARG A 69 -13.86 -3.89 6.56
C ARG A 69 -13.84 -3.04 5.29
N GLN A 70 -12.66 -2.58 4.87
CA GLN A 70 -12.51 -1.82 3.62
C GLN A 70 -12.89 -2.65 2.39
N LEU A 71 -12.55 -3.93 2.40
CA LEU A 71 -12.84 -4.86 1.32
C LEU A 71 -14.35 -5.11 1.23
N ASP A 72 -15.02 -5.32 2.36
CA ASP A 72 -16.47 -5.51 2.45
C ASP A 72 -17.25 -4.28 1.95
N SER A 73 -16.89 -3.08 2.42
CA SER A 73 -17.51 -1.82 1.93
C SER A 73 -17.28 -1.59 0.43
N ALA A 74 -16.14 -2.03 -0.12
CA ALA A 74 -15.85 -1.91 -1.55
C ALA A 74 -16.67 -2.90 -2.38
N ILE A 75 -16.91 -4.12 -1.87
CA ILE A 75 -17.78 -5.12 -2.50
C ILE A 75 -19.21 -4.58 -2.60
N GLU A 76 -19.75 -4.03 -1.52
CA GLU A 76 -21.10 -3.47 -1.49
C GLU A 76 -21.24 -2.29 -2.46
N ARG A 77 -20.26 -1.37 -2.46
CA ARG A 77 -20.28 -0.18 -3.32
C ARG A 77 -20.27 -0.52 -4.82
N LEU A 78 -19.56 -1.58 -5.20
CA LEU A 78 -19.40 -2.00 -6.60
C LEU A 78 -20.41 -3.08 -7.01
N ASN A 79 -21.24 -3.54 -6.07
CA ASN A 79 -22.23 -4.59 -6.25
C ASN A 79 -21.66 -5.84 -6.96
N LEU A 80 -20.53 -6.35 -6.44
CA LEU A 80 -19.80 -7.46 -7.05
C LEU A 80 -20.58 -8.78 -6.94
N ASP A 81 -20.54 -9.58 -8.00
CA ASP A 81 -21.13 -10.91 -8.03
C ASP A 81 -20.37 -11.90 -7.13
N ARG A 82 -21.05 -12.97 -6.70
CA ARG A 82 -20.47 -14.05 -5.89
C ARG A 82 -19.17 -14.59 -6.49
N THR A 83 -19.12 -14.75 -7.82
CA THR A 83 -17.93 -15.24 -8.53
C THR A 83 -16.72 -14.31 -8.35
N ALA A 84 -16.95 -13.00 -8.38
CA ALA A 84 -15.90 -12.00 -8.20
C ALA A 84 -15.40 -11.97 -6.74
N ILE A 85 -16.32 -12.14 -5.78
CA ILE A 85 -16.00 -12.21 -4.35
C ILE A 85 -15.13 -13.44 -4.05
N GLU A 86 -15.48 -14.61 -4.61
CA GLU A 86 -14.67 -15.83 -4.45
C GLU A 86 -13.27 -15.66 -5.05
N ALA A 87 -13.15 -15.01 -6.22
CA ALA A 87 -11.86 -14.73 -6.83
C ALA A 87 -10.99 -13.76 -5.98
N LEU A 88 -11.60 -12.77 -5.32
CA LEU A 88 -10.88 -11.87 -4.40
C LEU A 88 -10.44 -12.57 -3.12
N ARG A 89 -11.27 -13.48 -2.56
CA ARG A 89 -10.91 -14.26 -1.36
C ARG A 89 -9.78 -15.26 -1.58
N ALA A 90 -9.52 -15.64 -2.84
CA ALA A 90 -8.38 -16.47 -3.19
C ALA A 90 -7.05 -15.69 -3.17
N LEU A 91 -7.09 -14.35 -3.11
CA LEU A 91 -5.93 -13.47 -3.07
C LEU A 91 -5.63 -12.97 -1.64
N PRO A 92 -4.39 -12.53 -1.38
CA PRO A 92 -4.08 -11.74 -0.20
C PRO A 92 -4.94 -10.48 -0.12
N ASP A 93 -5.33 -10.08 1.10
CA ASP A 93 -6.19 -8.91 1.35
C ASP A 93 -5.60 -7.62 0.73
N GLU A 94 -4.28 -7.51 0.73
CA GLU A 94 -3.50 -6.42 0.13
C GLU A 94 -3.69 -6.33 -1.38
N ASP A 95 -3.59 -7.44 -2.11
CA ASP A 95 -3.77 -7.50 -3.56
C ASP A 95 -5.22 -7.29 -3.96
N ALA A 96 -6.15 -7.88 -3.20
CA ALA A 96 -7.58 -7.69 -3.41
C ALA A 96 -7.97 -6.20 -3.31
N LEU A 97 -7.47 -5.49 -2.29
CA LEU A 97 -7.68 -4.05 -2.15
C LEU A 97 -6.99 -3.25 -3.25
N ALA A 98 -5.79 -3.65 -3.68
CA ALA A 98 -5.10 -2.99 -4.79
C ALA A 98 -5.90 -3.06 -6.10
N ILE A 99 -6.50 -4.22 -6.39
CA ILE A 99 -7.40 -4.41 -7.54
C ILE A 99 -8.64 -3.53 -7.41
N LEU A 100 -9.29 -3.53 -6.24
CA LEU A 100 -10.48 -2.73 -5.96
C LEU A 100 -10.22 -1.21 -5.98
N LYS A 101 -9.01 -0.75 -5.71
CA LYS A 101 -8.64 0.66 -5.88
C LYS A 101 -8.44 1.06 -7.33
N ARG A 102 -8.15 0.09 -8.20
CA ARG A 102 -7.86 0.30 -9.62
C ARG A 102 -9.10 0.19 -10.51
N VAL A 103 -10.18 -0.41 -10.01
CA VAL A 103 -11.47 -0.39 -10.71
C VAL A 103 -12.03 1.03 -10.66
N ASP A 104 -12.13 1.64 -11.83
CA ASP A 104 -12.74 2.96 -11.97
C ASP A 104 -14.27 2.82 -11.97
N GLY A 105 -14.98 3.83 -11.45
CA GLY A 105 -16.45 3.84 -11.43
C GLY A 105 -17.10 3.83 -12.81
N ASN A 106 -16.33 4.07 -13.88
CA ASN A 106 -16.79 4.08 -15.26
C ASN A 106 -16.72 2.71 -15.96
N VAL A 107 -16.41 1.62 -15.25
CA VAL A 107 -16.34 0.28 -15.85
C VAL A 107 -17.75 -0.28 -16.06
N ARG A 108 -18.05 -0.67 -17.31
CA ARG A 108 -19.36 -1.23 -17.73
C ARG A 108 -19.80 -2.45 -16.91
N SER A 109 -18.86 -3.27 -16.46
CA SER A 109 -19.12 -4.43 -15.60
C SER A 109 -17.97 -4.61 -14.60
N PRO A 110 -18.10 -4.04 -13.38
CA PRO A 110 -17.04 -4.10 -12.37
C PRO A 110 -16.75 -5.54 -11.92
N SER A 111 -17.77 -6.40 -11.82
CA SER A 111 -17.63 -7.82 -11.43
C SER A 111 -16.76 -8.62 -12.39
N ALA A 112 -16.99 -8.50 -13.70
CA ALA A 112 -16.19 -9.17 -14.72
C ALA A 112 -14.74 -8.66 -14.74
N TRP A 113 -14.56 -7.35 -14.58
CA TRP A 113 -13.24 -6.73 -14.56
C TRP A 113 -12.41 -7.20 -13.36
N VAL A 114 -13.01 -7.17 -12.16
CA VAL A 114 -12.37 -7.63 -10.91
C VAL A 114 -12.00 -9.10 -11.00
N THR A 115 -12.87 -9.95 -11.54
CA THR A 115 -12.59 -11.39 -11.72
C THR A 115 -11.38 -11.63 -12.63
N ASN A 116 -11.27 -10.89 -13.73
CA ASN A 116 -10.15 -10.99 -14.65
C ASN A 116 -8.85 -10.45 -14.04
N ALA A 117 -8.93 -9.33 -13.32
CA ALA A 117 -7.80 -8.75 -12.60
C ALA A 117 -7.29 -9.68 -11.50
N ALA A 118 -8.20 -10.30 -10.73
CA ALA A 118 -7.86 -11.26 -9.69
C ALA A 118 -7.18 -12.52 -10.26
N ARG A 119 -7.71 -13.06 -11.36
CA ARG A 119 -7.10 -14.19 -12.07
C ARG A 119 -5.69 -13.84 -12.60
N LYS A 120 -5.50 -12.62 -13.11
CA LYS A 120 -4.18 -12.13 -13.53
C LYS A 120 -3.20 -12.01 -12.35
N ALA A 121 -3.65 -11.49 -11.21
CA ALA A 121 -2.81 -11.38 -10.01
C ALA A 121 -2.38 -12.76 -9.50
N LEU A 122 -3.30 -13.72 -9.43
CA LEU A 122 -2.99 -15.12 -9.08
C LEU A 122 -1.97 -15.74 -10.05
N GLN A 123 -2.12 -15.48 -11.35
CA GLN A 123 -1.18 -15.97 -12.36
C GLN A 123 0.21 -15.33 -12.21
N GLN A 124 0.31 -14.07 -11.78
CA GLN A 124 1.57 -13.40 -11.49
C GLN A 124 2.23 -13.88 -10.19
N GLN A 125 1.44 -14.28 -9.18
CA GLN A 125 1.93 -14.86 -7.94
C GLN A 125 2.42 -16.31 -8.11
N GLY A 126 1.81 -17.07 -9.01
CA GLY A 126 2.25 -18.43 -9.37
C GLY A 126 3.32 -18.49 -10.46
N ALA A 127 3.50 -17.40 -11.23
CA ALA A 127 4.56 -17.26 -12.22
C ALA A 127 5.79 -16.62 -11.57
N GLY A 128 6.55 -17.42 -10.82
CA GLY A 128 7.96 -17.11 -10.65
C GLY A 128 8.61 -16.89 -12.03
N PRO A 129 9.58 -15.95 -12.17
CA PRO A 129 10.27 -15.68 -13.43
C PRO A 129 11.17 -16.87 -13.80
N CYS A 130 10.61 -17.96 -14.30
CA CYS A 130 11.38 -19.13 -14.74
C CYS A 130 10.62 -20.00 -15.75
N ALA A 131 10.22 -19.41 -16.89
CA ALA A 131 10.07 -20.10 -18.19
C ALA A 131 9.79 -19.01 -19.23
N GLY A 132 10.73 -18.63 -20.09
CA GLY A 132 11.28 -19.55 -21.08
C GLY A 132 10.27 -19.76 -22.20
N SER A 133 10.01 -18.73 -23.01
CA SER A 133 9.58 -18.95 -24.39
C SER A 133 10.16 -17.86 -25.28
N VAL A 134 11.45 -18.04 -25.54
CA VAL A 134 12.13 -17.62 -26.76
C VAL A 134 11.39 -18.22 -27.97
N ALA A 135 10.30 -17.58 -28.40
CA ALA A 135 9.75 -17.85 -29.71
C ALA A 135 10.52 -17.00 -30.73
N SER A 136 11.56 -17.62 -31.27
CA SER A 136 12.24 -17.27 -32.50
C SER A 136 11.28 -16.71 -33.54
N SER A 137 11.57 -15.51 -34.03
CA SER A 137 11.13 -15.06 -35.36
C SER A 137 12.33 -14.47 -36.09
N ALA A 138 13.36 -15.30 -36.21
CA ALA A 138 14.42 -15.15 -37.20
C ALA A 138 13.83 -15.54 -38.57
N TYR A 139 13.05 -14.64 -39.18
CA TYR A 139 12.87 -14.70 -40.62
C TYR A 139 14.13 -14.16 -41.26
N HIS A 140 14.92 -15.14 -41.70
CA HIS A 140 16.00 -15.04 -42.65
C HIS A 140 15.74 -13.96 -43.71
N ARG A 141 16.62 -12.96 -43.65
CA ARG A 141 17.16 -12.20 -44.78
C ARG A 141 17.40 -13.14 -45.97
N GLY A 142 16.50 -13.13 -46.95
CA GLY A 142 16.73 -13.64 -48.29
C GLY A 142 17.15 -12.49 -49.20
N ALA A 143 18.45 -12.28 -49.31
CA ALA A 143 19.07 -11.35 -50.26
C ALA A 143 20.16 -12.11 -51.03
N GLU A 144 19.82 -12.57 -52.24
CA GLU A 144 20.69 -13.06 -53.33
C GLU A 144 19.71 -13.21 -54.52
N ARG A 145 19.67 -12.40 -55.58
CA ARG A 145 20.68 -11.97 -56.56
C ARG A 145 21.53 -13.13 -57.11
N ASP A 146 21.10 -13.68 -58.23
CA ASP A 146 21.93 -14.05 -59.40
C ASP A 146 20.98 -14.29 -60.61
N GLN A 147 20.92 -13.37 -61.58
CA GLN A 147 21.56 -13.44 -62.91
C GLN A 147 21.17 -14.68 -63.73
N TRP A 148 20.46 -14.49 -64.86
CA TRP A 148 20.85 -14.79 -66.25
C TRP A 148 19.92 -14.00 -67.18
#